data_AF-B4SBJ4-F1
#
_entry.id   AF-B4SBJ4-F1
#
_cell.length_a   1.000
_cell.length_b   1.000
_cell.length_c   1.000
_cell.angle_alpha   90.00
_cell.angle_beta   90.00
_cell.angle_gamma   90.00
#
_symmetry.space_group_name_H-M   'P 1'
#
loop_
_entity.id
_entity.type
_entity.pdbx_description
1 polymer ?
#
loop_
_entity_poly.entity_id
_entity_poly.type
_entity_poly.pdbx_seq_one_letter_code
_entity_poly.pdbx_strand_id
1 'polypeptide(L)'
;MVIKEEINKKGFESSDSCDSDEVRIKNIQSAFQSSENIKESCHYLIDSVEDSLEYLKVRRMDVSIKLCEALAKKESLRKKDYNLIMDEIYSILDQKESNAKNHFVAFIEDQKKFTQSLKNIIVNISDYSVAENADKNALLKAELSEIAEIQEKRKEDVMGILMDFQETHKRLMEYLESLLDKGDIISIRDIKHAKYIISNRFV
;
A
#
# COMPACT_ATOMS: atom_id res chain seq x y z
N MET A 1 -24.94 -5.59 79.92
CA MET A 1 -25.27 -4.31 79.26
C MET A 1 -23.98 -3.53 79.12
N VAL A 2 -23.49 -3.09 77.96
CA VAL A 2 -23.85 -3.22 76.55
C VAL A 2 -22.53 -3.08 75.79
N ILE A 3 -22.34 -3.92 74.79
CA ILE A 3 -21.27 -3.87 73.78
C ILE A 3 -21.58 -2.73 72.81
N LYS A 4 -20.59 -1.89 72.48
CA LYS A 4 -20.51 -1.05 71.26
C LYS A 4 -19.03 -0.98 70.91
N GLU A 5 -18.51 -1.81 70.00
CA GLU A 5 -18.50 -1.59 68.54
C GLU A 5 -18.23 -0.14 68.14
N GLU A 6 -16.99 0.13 67.70
CA GLU A 6 -16.71 1.08 66.63
C GLU A 6 -15.43 0.65 65.91
N ILE A 7 -15.63 -0.22 64.91
CA ILE A 7 -14.67 -0.51 63.84
C ILE A 7 -14.64 0.74 62.96
N ASN A 8 -13.54 1.49 62.97
CA ASN A 8 -13.38 2.66 62.11
C ASN A 8 -12.24 2.44 61.08
N LYS A 9 -12.67 2.39 59.82
CA LYS A 9 -11.96 2.72 58.58
C LYS A 9 -10.71 1.91 58.20
N LYS A 10 -10.96 0.76 57.56
CA LYS A 10 -10.29 0.44 56.28
C LYS A 10 -11.26 0.78 55.14
N GLY A 11 -11.31 2.04 54.71
CA GLY A 11 -11.72 2.39 53.34
C GLY A 11 -10.44 2.35 52.51
N PHE A 12 -10.26 1.42 51.56
CA PHE A 12 -10.91 1.40 50.24
C PHE A 12 -10.66 2.70 49.46
N GLU A 13 -9.40 2.94 49.11
CA GLU A 13 -9.02 3.83 48.01
C GLU A 13 -8.13 3.02 47.07
N SER A 14 -8.78 2.27 46.17
CA SER A 14 -8.16 1.58 45.03
C SER A 14 -8.71 2.13 43.70
N SER A 15 -9.11 3.40 43.67
CA SER A 15 -9.81 3.99 42.52
C SER A 15 -8.88 4.61 41.47
N ASP A 16 -7.61 4.86 41.77
CA ASP A 16 -6.69 5.59 40.87
C ASP A 16 -5.94 4.71 39.85
N SER A 17 -5.84 3.41 40.10
CA SER A 17 -5.12 2.49 39.19
C SER A 17 -5.93 2.07 37.97
N CYS A 18 -7.27 2.05 38.08
CA CYS A 18 -8.14 1.50 37.04
C CYS A 18 -8.24 2.44 35.82
N ASP A 19 -8.27 3.76 36.06
CA ASP A 19 -8.36 4.78 35.00
C ASP A 19 -7.11 4.82 34.10
N SER A 20 -5.92 4.56 34.67
CA SER A 20 -4.65 4.56 33.92
C SER A 20 -4.53 3.37 32.98
N ASP A 21 -4.94 2.18 33.44
CA ASP A 21 -4.90 0.96 32.65
C ASP A 21 -5.99 0.94 31.59
N GLU A 22 -7.16 1.53 31.86
CA GLU A 22 -8.23 1.68 30.87
C GLU A 22 -7.80 2.58 29.70
N VAL A 23 -7.12 3.70 29.98
CA VAL A 23 -6.54 4.58 28.93
C VAL A 23 -5.48 3.86 28.11
N ARG A 24 -4.61 3.05 28.75
CA ARG A 24 -3.58 2.24 28.06
C ARG A 24 -4.18 1.21 27.12
N ILE A 25 -5.14 0.43 27.62
CA ILE A 25 -5.86 -0.59 26.85
C ILE A 25 -6.55 0.06 25.65
N LYS A 26 -7.19 1.21 25.85
CA LYS A 26 -7.86 1.96 24.78
C LYS A 26 -6.89 2.42 23.69
N ASN A 27 -5.73 2.97 24.06
CA ASN A 27 -4.71 3.41 23.09
C ASN A 27 -4.21 2.25 22.23
N ILE A 28 -3.98 1.08 22.85
CA ILE A 28 -3.51 -0.09 22.11
C ILE A 28 -4.61 -0.69 21.23
N GLN A 29 -5.85 -0.74 21.71
CA GLN A 29 -6.99 -1.14 20.89
C GLN A 29 -7.14 -0.25 19.66
N SER A 30 -6.98 1.08 19.81
CA SER A 30 -6.99 2.02 18.69
C SER A 30 -5.82 1.78 17.72
N ALA A 31 -4.61 1.51 18.22
CA ALA A 31 -3.46 1.19 17.36
C ALA A 31 -3.66 -0.12 16.58
N PHE A 32 -4.23 -1.14 17.22
CA PHE A 32 -4.55 -2.41 16.58
C PHE A 32 -5.64 -2.27 15.51
N GLN A 33 -6.72 -1.55 15.82
CA GLN A 33 -7.78 -1.26 14.84
C GLN A 33 -7.24 -0.45 13.65
N SER A 34 -6.35 0.51 13.89
CA SER A 34 -5.69 1.26 12.82
C SER A 34 -4.88 0.34 11.91
N SER A 35 -4.08 -0.58 12.48
CA SER A 35 -3.29 -1.56 11.72
C SER A 35 -4.17 -2.47 10.84
N GLU A 36 -5.26 -3.01 11.39
CA GLU A 36 -6.19 -3.85 10.62
C GLU A 36 -6.88 -3.06 9.50
N ASN A 37 -7.33 -1.84 9.77
CA ASN A 37 -7.93 -0.97 8.75
C ASN A 37 -6.95 -0.64 7.62
N ILE A 38 -5.68 -0.39 7.95
CA ILE A 38 -4.61 -0.15 6.96
C ILE A 38 -4.41 -1.39 6.09
N LYS A 39 -4.29 -2.56 6.71
CA LYS A 39 -4.13 -3.84 6.02
C LYS A 39 -5.29 -4.12 5.07
N GLU A 40 -6.53 -3.96 5.52
CA GLU A 40 -7.73 -4.17 4.69
C GLU A 40 -7.78 -3.18 3.52
N SER A 41 -7.52 -1.89 3.77
CA SER A 41 -7.49 -0.86 2.72
C SER A 41 -6.43 -1.15 1.65
N CYS A 42 -5.26 -1.64 2.05
CA CYS A 42 -4.20 -2.00 1.12
C CYS A 42 -4.51 -3.27 0.32
N HIS A 43 -5.16 -4.27 0.92
CA HIS A 43 -5.66 -5.43 0.17
C HIS A 43 -6.69 -5.02 -0.89
N TYR A 44 -7.68 -4.21 -0.51
CA TYR A 44 -8.68 -3.71 -1.46
C TYR A 44 -8.06 -2.93 -2.63
N LEU A 45 -7.08 -2.07 -2.35
CA LEU A 45 -6.40 -1.30 -3.38
C LEU A 45 -5.66 -2.19 -4.38
N ILE A 46 -5.14 -3.34 -3.92
CA ILE A 46 -4.41 -4.25 -4.78
C ILE A 46 -5.30 -5.13 -5.59
N ASP A 47 -6.37 -5.65 -5.01
CA ASP A 47 -7.38 -6.37 -5.77
C ASP A 47 -7.90 -5.47 -6.91
N SER A 48 -8.16 -4.19 -6.61
CA SER A 48 -8.54 -3.17 -7.60
C SER A 48 -7.46 -2.93 -8.67
N VAL A 49 -6.19 -2.87 -8.29
CA VAL A 49 -5.07 -2.71 -9.24
C VAL A 49 -4.90 -3.97 -10.10
N GLU A 50 -4.96 -5.16 -9.52
CA GLU A 50 -4.85 -6.45 -10.24
C GLU A 50 -5.99 -6.60 -11.26
N ASP A 51 -7.23 -6.33 -10.86
CA ASP A 51 -8.40 -6.35 -11.75
C ASP A 51 -8.26 -5.33 -12.90
N SER A 52 -7.85 -4.10 -12.57
CA SER A 52 -7.60 -3.05 -13.57
C SER A 52 -6.49 -3.45 -14.53
N LEU A 53 -5.44 -4.14 -14.06
CA LEU A 53 -4.30 -4.51 -14.89
C LEU A 53 -4.63 -5.65 -15.84
N GLU A 54 -5.36 -6.66 -15.38
CA GLU A 54 -5.77 -7.77 -16.25
C GLU A 54 -6.61 -7.25 -17.41
N TYR A 55 -7.57 -6.36 -17.13
CA TYR A 55 -8.32 -5.66 -18.16
C TYR A 55 -7.42 -4.90 -19.15
N LEU A 56 -6.46 -4.12 -18.64
CA LEU A 56 -5.53 -3.33 -19.46
C LEU A 56 -4.58 -4.23 -20.27
N LYS A 57 -4.14 -5.38 -19.75
CA LYS A 57 -3.29 -6.36 -20.44
C LYS A 57 -4.02 -6.95 -21.64
N VAL A 58 -5.26 -7.43 -21.44
CA VAL A 58 -6.09 -7.98 -22.51
C VAL A 58 -6.36 -6.93 -23.59
N ARG A 59 -6.77 -5.73 -23.19
CA ARG A 59 -7.08 -4.63 -24.12
C ARG A 59 -5.84 -4.16 -24.89
N ARG A 60 -4.67 -4.10 -24.24
CA ARG A 60 -3.40 -3.76 -24.91
C ARG A 60 -3.00 -4.81 -25.94
N MET A 61 -3.24 -6.09 -25.68
CA MET A 61 -2.93 -7.16 -26.64
C MET A 61 -3.79 -7.03 -27.90
N ASP A 62 -5.09 -6.78 -27.75
CA ASP A 62 -6.01 -6.54 -28.88
C ASP A 62 -5.58 -5.31 -29.70
N VAL A 63 -5.32 -4.18 -29.04
CA VAL A 63 -4.86 -2.96 -29.72
C VAL A 63 -3.50 -3.15 -30.41
N SER A 64 -2.58 -3.90 -29.79
CA SER A 64 -1.27 -4.18 -30.39
C SER A 64 -1.38 -5.03 -31.65
N ILE A 65 -2.28 -6.02 -31.67
CA ILE A 65 -2.56 -6.83 -32.87
C ILE A 65 -3.09 -5.93 -34.00
N LYS A 66 -4.08 -5.07 -33.71
CA LYS A 66 -4.66 -4.14 -34.68
C LYS A 66 -3.62 -3.16 -35.23
N LEU A 67 -2.75 -2.62 -34.38
CA LEU A 67 -1.67 -1.72 -34.79
C LEU A 67 -0.64 -2.44 -35.68
N CYS A 68 -0.27 -3.67 -35.34
CA CYS A 68 0.62 -4.49 -36.15
C CYS A 68 0.06 -4.71 -37.56
N GLU A 69 -1.24 -5.02 -37.66
CA GLU A 69 -1.92 -5.22 -38.95
C GLU A 69 -1.99 -3.94 -39.77
N ALA A 70 -2.32 -2.80 -39.14
CA ALA A 70 -2.37 -1.50 -39.80
C ALA A 70 -1.01 -1.10 -40.39
N LEU A 71 0.07 -1.30 -39.62
CA LEU A 71 1.43 -0.99 -40.07
C LEU A 71 1.94 -1.95 -41.15
N ALA A 72 1.57 -3.24 -41.06
CA ALA A 72 1.93 -4.24 -42.06
C ALA A 72 1.25 -3.97 -43.41
N LYS A 73 -0.03 -3.58 -43.42
CA LYS A 73 -0.78 -3.21 -44.64
C LYS A 73 -0.12 -2.06 -45.40
N LYS A 74 0.63 -1.19 -44.71
CA LYS A 74 1.30 -0.02 -45.29
C LYS A 74 2.76 -0.24 -45.64
N GLU A 75 3.28 -1.44 -45.41
CA GLU A 75 4.72 -1.73 -45.51
C GLU A 75 5.59 -0.77 -44.66
N SER A 76 4.98 -0.06 -43.71
CA SER A 76 5.61 1.00 -42.90
C SER A 76 6.55 0.40 -41.86
N LEU A 77 6.25 -0.83 -41.41
CA LEU A 77 7.05 -1.56 -40.46
C LEU A 77 6.91 -3.06 -40.67
N ARG A 78 8.02 -3.79 -40.69
CA ARG A 78 7.97 -5.25 -40.70
C ARG A 78 7.41 -5.72 -39.36
N LYS A 79 6.52 -6.71 -39.38
CA LYS A 79 5.96 -7.34 -38.18
C LYS A 79 7.02 -7.69 -37.13
N LYS A 80 8.19 -8.19 -37.56
CA LYS A 80 9.31 -8.50 -36.66
C LYS A 80 9.81 -7.26 -35.90
N ASP A 81 9.98 -6.14 -36.59
CA ASP A 81 10.48 -4.90 -35.99
C ASP A 81 9.43 -4.29 -35.03
N TYR A 82 8.13 -4.41 -35.36
CA TYR A 82 7.04 -4.03 -34.46
C TYR A 82 7.05 -4.87 -33.18
N ASN A 83 7.09 -6.20 -33.32
CA ASN A 83 7.09 -7.11 -32.19
C ASN A 83 8.26 -6.83 -31.24
N LEU A 84 9.47 -6.61 -31.78
CA LEU A 84 10.64 -6.24 -30.96
C LEU A 84 10.40 -4.98 -30.11
N ILE A 85 9.79 -3.93 -30.67
CA ILE A 85 9.48 -2.70 -29.91
C ILE A 85 8.42 -2.98 -28.84
N MET A 86 7.40 -3.78 -29.15
CA MET A 86 6.36 -4.14 -28.19
C MET A 86 6.89 -5.04 -27.07
N ASP A 87 7.79 -5.98 -27.38
CA ASP A 87 8.45 -6.82 -26.39
C ASP A 87 9.28 -5.99 -25.40
N GLU A 88 9.99 -4.97 -25.90
CA GLU A 88 10.70 -4.01 -25.02
C GLU A 88 9.74 -3.22 -24.14
N ILE A 89 8.61 -2.77 -24.68
CA ILE A 89 7.56 -2.08 -23.93
C ILE A 89 7.01 -2.99 -22.84
N TYR A 90 6.68 -4.24 -23.17
CA TYR A 90 6.17 -5.22 -22.21
C TYR A 90 7.19 -5.53 -21.12
N SER A 91 8.47 -5.68 -21.46
CA SER A 91 9.53 -5.89 -20.48
C SER A 91 9.64 -4.75 -19.46
N ILE A 92 9.48 -3.48 -19.88
CA ILE A 92 9.48 -2.33 -18.97
C ILE A 92 8.26 -2.37 -18.03
N LEU A 93 7.09 -2.72 -18.56
CA LEU A 93 5.86 -2.84 -17.76
C LEU A 93 5.97 -3.98 -16.74
N ASP A 94 6.47 -5.14 -17.15
CA ASP A 94 6.67 -6.29 -16.26
C ASP A 94 7.67 -5.96 -15.14
N GLN A 95 8.72 -5.19 -15.45
CA GLN A 95 9.66 -4.72 -14.43
C GLN A 95 8.99 -3.76 -13.43
N LYS A 96 8.13 -2.84 -13.91
CA LYS A 96 7.37 -1.93 -13.04
C LYS A 96 6.34 -2.69 -12.19
N GLU A 97 5.67 -3.69 -12.77
CA GLU A 97 4.74 -4.59 -12.07
C GLU A 97 5.45 -5.34 -10.94
N SER A 98 6.59 -5.97 -11.27
CA SER A 98 7.39 -6.69 -10.28
C SER A 98 7.87 -5.76 -9.17
N ASN A 99 8.27 -4.53 -9.51
CA ASN A 99 8.69 -3.55 -8.50
C ASN A 99 7.54 -3.19 -7.56
N ALA A 100 6.37 -2.83 -8.10
CA ALA A 100 5.19 -2.49 -7.31
C ALA A 100 4.77 -3.65 -6.39
N LYS A 101 4.76 -4.88 -6.92
CA LYS A 101 4.47 -6.09 -6.15
C LYS A 101 5.46 -6.32 -5.01
N ASN A 102 6.76 -6.13 -5.26
CA ASN A 102 7.79 -6.28 -4.23
C ASN A 102 7.62 -5.26 -3.10
N HIS A 103 7.33 -4.00 -3.43
CA HIS A 103 7.04 -2.96 -2.43
C HIS A 103 5.83 -3.30 -1.57
N PHE A 104 4.76 -3.83 -2.19
CA PHE A 104 3.61 -4.27 -1.43
C PHE A 104 3.89 -5.46 -0.51
N VAL A 105 4.56 -6.50 -1.01
CA VAL A 105 4.92 -7.67 -0.20
C VAL A 105 5.76 -7.24 1.00
N ALA A 106 6.74 -6.36 0.79
CA ALA A 106 7.55 -5.80 1.87
C ALA A 106 6.69 -5.06 2.90
N PHE A 107 5.73 -4.24 2.45
CA PHE A 107 4.80 -3.55 3.33
C PHE A 107 3.93 -4.49 4.16
N ILE A 108 3.40 -5.57 3.58
CA ILE A 108 2.63 -6.56 4.33
C ILE A 108 3.47 -7.25 5.39
N GLU A 109 4.74 -7.55 5.09
CA GLU A 109 5.66 -8.08 6.10
C GLU A 109 5.97 -7.06 7.21
N ASP A 110 6.09 -5.78 6.86
CA ASP A 110 6.25 -4.69 7.83
C ASP A 110 5.00 -4.54 8.73
N GLN A 111 3.79 -4.67 8.17
CA GLN A 111 2.54 -4.69 8.95
C GLN A 111 2.49 -5.87 9.91
N LYS A 112 2.85 -7.08 9.46
CA LYS A 112 2.88 -8.28 10.34
C LYS A 112 3.82 -8.08 11.53
N LYS A 113 5.02 -7.53 11.29
CA LYS A 113 5.97 -7.20 12.35
C LYS A 113 5.39 -6.18 13.32
N PHE A 114 4.70 -5.16 12.81
CA PHE A 114 4.04 -4.16 13.65
C PHE A 114 2.94 -4.75 14.53
N THR A 115 2.03 -5.55 13.97
CA THR A 115 0.99 -6.23 14.75
C THR A 115 1.61 -7.11 15.83
N GLN A 116 2.73 -7.79 15.54
CA GLN A 116 3.45 -8.59 16.53
C GLN A 116 4.08 -7.72 17.63
N SER A 117 4.66 -6.57 17.30
CA SER A 117 5.18 -5.62 18.29
C SER A 117 4.07 -5.09 19.19
N LEU A 118 2.92 -4.70 18.63
CA LEU A 118 1.75 -4.31 19.41
C LEU A 118 1.29 -5.44 20.35
N LYS A 119 1.23 -6.68 19.85
CA LYS A 119 0.87 -7.83 20.66
C LYS A 119 1.84 -8.04 21.84
N ASN A 120 3.13 -7.90 21.60
CA ASN A 120 4.15 -8.00 22.65
C ASN A 120 3.99 -6.90 23.71
N ILE A 121 3.71 -5.66 23.29
CA ILE A 121 3.42 -4.54 24.20
C ILE A 121 2.20 -4.84 25.08
N ILE A 122 1.12 -5.40 24.51
CA ILE A 122 -0.08 -5.79 25.27
C ILE A 122 0.24 -6.87 26.30
N VAL A 123 0.99 -7.91 25.91
CA VAL A 123 1.29 -9.05 26.78
C VAL A 123 2.15 -8.61 27.98
N ASN A 124 3.05 -7.67 27.78
CA ASN A 124 3.96 -7.19 28.82
C ASN A 124 3.41 -5.99 29.61
N ILE A 125 2.16 -5.57 29.37
CA ILE A 125 1.60 -4.35 29.98
C ILE A 125 1.52 -4.44 31.51
N SER A 126 1.44 -5.65 32.07
CA SER A 126 1.45 -5.90 33.51
C SER A 126 2.76 -5.48 34.20
N ASP A 127 3.88 -5.46 33.48
CA ASP A 127 5.18 -5.04 34.01
C ASP A 127 5.29 -3.51 34.17
N TYR A 128 4.37 -2.75 33.56
CA TYR A 128 4.27 -1.28 33.63
C TYR A 128 3.29 -0.81 34.72
N SER A 129 2.98 -1.67 35.71
CA SER A 129 2.00 -1.42 36.78
C SER A 129 2.59 -0.73 38.02
N VAL A 130 3.91 -0.70 38.22
CA VAL A 130 4.54 -0.16 39.44
C VAL A 130 4.93 1.31 39.28
N ALA A 131 4.28 2.21 40.04
CA ALA A 131 4.54 3.61 40.46
C ALA A 131 5.44 4.59 39.65
N GLU A 132 6.40 4.16 38.83
CA GLU A 132 7.20 4.92 37.85
C GLU A 132 6.40 5.35 36.58
N ASN A 133 5.08 5.44 36.68
CA ASN A 133 4.19 5.15 35.55
C ASN A 133 3.80 6.33 34.64
N ALA A 134 3.98 7.58 35.06
CA ALA A 134 3.64 8.72 34.20
C ALA A 134 4.61 8.82 33.01
N ASP A 135 5.91 8.69 33.27
CA ASP A 135 6.95 8.74 32.24
C ASP A 135 6.89 7.52 31.31
N LYS A 136 6.60 6.33 31.85
CA LYS A 136 6.43 5.11 31.04
C LYS A 136 5.19 5.15 30.14
N ASN A 137 4.10 5.78 30.59
CA ASN A 137 2.92 5.99 29.75
C ASN A 137 3.19 7.00 28.64
N ALA A 138 3.91 8.08 28.95
CA ALA A 138 4.33 9.05 27.95
C ALA A 138 5.25 8.41 26.91
N LEU A 139 6.19 7.57 27.35
CA LEU A 139 7.09 6.81 26.49
C LEU A 139 6.32 5.85 25.57
N LEU A 140 5.41 5.04 26.12
CA LEU A 140 4.56 4.14 25.33
C LEU A 140 3.71 4.89 24.30
N LYS A 141 3.14 6.03 24.70
CA LYS A 141 2.36 6.88 23.78
C LYS A 141 3.23 7.44 22.65
N ALA A 142 4.46 7.86 22.97
CA ALA A 142 5.41 8.34 21.97
C ALA A 142 5.80 7.23 20.99
N GLU A 143 6.13 6.04 21.49
CA GLU A 143 6.46 4.86 20.67
C GLU A 143 5.27 4.47 19.76
N LEU A 144 4.05 4.41 20.29
CA LEU A 144 2.86 4.11 19.49
C LEU A 144 2.60 5.17 18.41
N SER A 145 2.83 6.45 18.72
CA SER A 145 2.66 7.54 17.75
C SER A 145 3.70 7.48 16.64
N GLU A 146 4.98 7.28 16.98
CA GLU A 146 6.07 7.15 16.01
C GLU A 146 5.80 5.97 15.07
N ILE A 147 5.39 4.83 15.62
CA ILE A 147 5.08 3.67 14.78
C ILE A 147 3.88 3.95 13.87
N ALA A 148 2.83 4.61 14.36
CA ALA A 148 1.68 4.96 13.53
C ALA A 148 2.07 5.89 12.37
N GLU A 149 2.93 6.88 12.60
CA GLU A 149 3.45 7.77 11.57
C GLU A 149 4.29 7.02 10.52
N ILE A 150 5.17 6.11 10.96
CA ILE A 150 5.96 5.27 10.05
C ILE A 150 5.03 4.39 9.18
N GLN A 151 3.99 3.80 9.78
CA GLN A 151 3.04 2.96 9.06
C GLN A 151 2.24 3.74 8.01
N GLU A 152 1.76 4.94 8.37
CA GLU A 152 1.02 5.78 7.43
C GLU A 152 1.92 6.26 6.28
N LYS A 153 3.14 6.72 6.57
CA LYS A 153 4.10 7.10 5.55
C LYS A 153 4.42 5.94 4.60
N ARG A 154 4.63 4.74 5.15
CA ARG A 154 4.91 3.55 4.34
C ARG A 154 3.72 3.17 3.45
N LYS A 155 2.49 3.31 3.95
CA LYS A 155 1.27 3.14 3.18
C LYS A 155 1.20 4.14 2.03
N GLU A 156 1.45 5.43 2.30
CA GLU A 156 1.48 6.48 1.27
C GLU A 156 2.50 6.16 0.17
N ASP A 157 3.72 5.74 0.54
CA ASP A 157 4.77 5.35 -0.41
C ASP A 157 4.30 4.20 -1.34
N VAL A 158 3.72 3.14 -0.75
CA VAL A 158 3.25 1.97 -1.51
C VAL A 158 2.06 2.32 -2.40
N MET A 159 1.11 3.12 -1.88
CA MET A 159 -0.02 3.62 -2.67
C MET A 159 0.47 4.48 -3.84
N GLY A 160 1.45 5.36 -3.63
CA GLY A 160 2.05 6.17 -4.68
C GLY A 160 2.65 5.31 -5.80
N ILE A 161 3.40 4.27 -5.44
CA ILE A 161 4.00 3.34 -6.42
C ILE A 161 2.92 2.59 -7.21
N LEU A 162 1.88 2.10 -6.55
CA LEU A 162 0.78 1.37 -7.20
C LEU A 162 -0.03 2.28 -8.13
N MET A 163 -0.33 3.51 -7.72
CA MET A 163 -1.01 4.49 -8.55
C MET A 163 -0.17 4.91 -9.76
N ASP A 164 1.13 5.14 -9.57
CA ASP A 164 2.04 5.47 -10.67
C ASP A 164 2.16 4.33 -11.68
N PHE A 165 2.15 3.09 -11.20
CA PHE A 165 2.13 1.90 -12.05
C PHE A 165 0.83 1.81 -12.87
N GLN A 166 -0.32 1.96 -12.22
CA GLN A 166 -1.63 1.95 -12.90
C GLN A 166 -1.75 3.07 -13.94
N GLU A 167 -1.34 4.29 -13.58
CA GLU A 167 -1.35 5.45 -14.47
C GLU A 167 -0.41 5.27 -15.68
N THR A 168 0.74 4.61 -15.48
CA THR A 168 1.66 4.26 -16.59
C THR A 168 0.96 3.34 -17.59
N HIS A 169 0.25 2.32 -17.12
CA HIS A 169 -0.52 1.42 -18.00
C HIS A 169 -1.64 2.16 -18.72
N LYS A 170 -2.38 3.02 -18.02
CA LYS A 170 -3.48 3.80 -18.58
C LYS A 170 -2.99 4.73 -19.70
N ARG A 171 -1.93 5.50 -19.47
CA ARG A 171 -1.36 6.41 -20.47
C ARG A 171 -0.85 5.68 -21.71
N LEU A 172 -0.18 4.55 -21.52
CA LEU A 172 0.24 3.73 -22.64
C LEU A 172 -0.97 3.27 -23.44
N MET A 173 -2.02 2.81 -22.77
CA MET A 173 -3.24 2.35 -23.43
C MET A 173 -3.92 3.46 -24.22
N GLU A 174 -4.15 4.63 -23.61
CA GLU A 174 -4.69 5.82 -24.28
C GLU A 174 -3.85 6.23 -25.48
N TYR A 175 -2.51 6.16 -25.36
CA TYR A 175 -1.62 6.45 -26.47
C TYR A 175 -1.78 5.46 -27.62
N LEU A 176 -1.75 4.15 -27.34
CA LEU A 176 -1.90 3.12 -28.37
C LEU A 176 -3.28 3.20 -29.05
N GLU A 177 -4.34 3.52 -28.31
CA GLU A 177 -5.67 3.78 -28.88
C GLU A 177 -5.68 5.02 -29.76
N SER A 178 -5.06 6.12 -29.32
CA SER A 178 -4.93 7.32 -30.15
C SER A 178 -4.17 7.06 -31.45
N LEU A 179 -3.25 6.08 -31.47
CA LEU A 179 -2.61 5.65 -32.69
C LEU A 179 -3.59 4.92 -33.59
N LEU A 180 -4.39 3.99 -33.06
CA LEU A 180 -5.43 3.34 -33.85
C LEU A 180 -6.42 4.34 -34.47
N ASP A 181 -6.77 5.40 -33.75
CA ASP A 181 -7.66 6.47 -34.25
C ASP A 181 -7.02 7.29 -35.39
N LYS A 182 -5.69 7.48 -35.37
CA LYS A 182 -4.95 8.04 -36.50
C LYS A 182 -4.97 7.12 -37.74
N GLY A 183 -5.24 5.83 -37.51
CA GLY A 183 -5.39 4.79 -38.51
C GLY A 183 -4.24 4.73 -39.49
N ASP A 184 -4.47 5.29 -40.66
CA ASP A 184 -3.62 5.14 -41.81
C ASP A 184 -2.35 6.03 -41.80
N ILE A 185 -2.25 6.97 -40.86
CA ILE A 185 -1.16 7.96 -40.78
C ILE A 185 -0.05 7.52 -39.81
N ILE A 186 -0.24 6.40 -39.11
CA ILE A 186 0.69 5.91 -38.08
C ILE A 186 2.04 5.56 -38.71
N SER A 187 3.11 6.03 -38.08
CA SER A 187 4.49 5.72 -38.45
C SER A 187 5.21 4.90 -37.38
N ILE A 188 6.34 4.30 -37.74
CA ILE A 188 7.25 3.65 -36.76
C ILE A 188 7.68 4.61 -35.63
N ARG A 189 7.80 5.91 -35.92
CA ARG A 189 8.21 6.91 -34.93
C ARG A 189 7.17 7.04 -33.81
N ASP A 190 5.90 6.93 -34.16
CA ASP A 190 4.80 6.93 -33.19
C ASP A 190 4.90 5.70 -32.26
N ILE A 191 5.13 4.50 -32.79
CA ILE A 191 5.29 3.30 -31.96
C ILE A 191 6.50 3.41 -31.03
N LYS A 192 7.64 3.93 -31.51
CA LYS A 192 8.81 4.17 -30.67
C LYS A 192 8.55 5.19 -29.56
N HIS A 193 7.65 6.14 -29.77
CA HIS A 193 7.28 7.11 -28.74
C HIS A 193 6.50 6.46 -27.59
N ALA A 194 5.78 5.35 -27.82
CA ALA A 194 5.13 4.59 -26.76
C ALA A 194 6.13 4.13 -25.68
N LYS A 195 7.33 3.70 -26.09
CA LYS A 195 8.43 3.36 -25.17
C LYS A 195 8.89 4.56 -24.34
N TYR A 196 8.96 5.74 -24.95
CA TYR A 196 9.33 6.97 -24.25
C TYR A 196 8.31 7.34 -23.17
N ILE A 197 7.01 7.23 -23.48
CA ILE A 197 5.91 7.54 -22.54
C ILE A 197 6.04 6.75 -21.23
N ILE A 198 6.43 5.47 -21.31
CA ILE A 198 6.57 4.60 -20.13
C ILE A 198 7.95 4.67 -19.46
N SER A 199 8.97 5.19 -20.16
CA SER A 199 10.34 5.31 -19.64
C SER A 199 10.58 6.61 -18.88
N ASN A 200 9.81 7.67 -19.14
CA ASN A 200 10.14 9.04 -18.72
C ASN A 200 9.68 9.47 -17.32
N ARG A 201 9.47 8.53 -16.40
CA ARG A 201 9.34 8.83 -14.96
C ARG A 201 10.38 8.04 -14.18
N PHE A 202 11.60 8.58 -14.20
CA PHE A 202 12.64 8.36 -13.21
C PHE A 202 13.38 9.70 -13.02
N VAL A 203 12.76 10.61 -12.27
CA VAL A 203 13.40 11.62 -11.43
C VAL A 203 12.49 11.82 -10.22
#